data_AF-A0A2E0UXZ1-F1
#
_entry.id   AF-A0A2E0UXZ1-F1
#
_cell.length_a   1.000
_cell.length_b   1.000
_cell.length_c   1.000
_cell.angle_alpha   90.00
_cell.angle_beta   90.00
_cell.angle_gamma   90.00
#
_symmetry.space_group_name_H-M   'P 1'
#
loop_
_entity.id
_entity.type
_entity.pdbx_description
1 polymer ?
#
loop_
_entity_poly.entity_id
_entity_poly.type
_entity_poly.pdbx_seq_one_letter_code
_entity_poly.pdbx_strand_id
1 'polypeptide(L)' 'MSHFGYSFGFVLVQMFSLLLILAWFGLVIFALFNLKNRKLTAQVKALWALIMVAVPLLGVIAYFIVQPSEDV' A
#
# COMPACT_ATOMS: atom_id res chain seq x y z
N MET A 1 -27.59 9.62 30.51
CA MET A 1 -26.16 9.37 30.80
C MET A 1 -25.71 8.29 29.83
N SER A 2 -24.88 8.64 28.85
CA SER A 2 -24.45 7.76 27.76
C SER A 2 -23.64 6.59 28.33
N HIS A 3 -24.08 5.36 28.06
CA HIS A 3 -23.38 4.14 28.46
C HIS A 3 -21.96 4.14 27.88
N PHE A 4 -20.99 4.48 28.73
CA PHE A 4 -19.57 4.54 28.41
C PHE A 4 -18.99 3.12 28.52
N GLY A 5 -19.32 2.29 27.54
CA GLY A 5 -18.65 1.02 27.31
C GLY A 5 -18.24 0.99 25.86
N TYR A 6 -16.93 0.94 25.58
CA TYR A 6 -16.46 0.66 24.22
C TYR A 6 -17.10 -0.66 23.78
N SER A 7 -18.01 -0.62 22.81
CA SER A 7 -18.56 -1.85 22.22
C SER A 7 -17.37 -2.67 21.73
N PHE A 8 -17.23 -3.90 22.21
CA PHE A 8 -16.12 -4.79 21.84
C PHE A 8 -15.94 -4.86 20.32
N GLY A 9 -17.05 -4.88 19.57
CA GLY A 9 -17.04 -4.82 18.11
C GLY A 9 -16.43 -3.53 17.55
N PHE A 10 -16.67 -2.38 18.18
CA PHE A 10 -16.07 -1.11 17.77
C PHE A 10 -14.55 -1.10 17.97
N VAL A 11 -14.06 -1.65 19.08
CA VAL A 11 -12.61 -1.79 19.32
C VAL A 11 -11.97 -2.70 18.28
N LEU A 12 -12.59 -3.83 17.96
CA LEU A 12 -12.10 -4.75 16.93
C LEU A 12 -12.02 -4.08 15.55
N VAL A 13 -13.05 -3.33 15.14
CA VAL A 13 -13.06 -2.60 13.87
C VAL A 13 -11.97 -1.54 13.83
N GLN A 14 -11.71 -0.84 14.94
CA GLN A 14 -10.60 0.11 15.02
C GLN A 14 -9.24 -0.58 14.92
N MET A 15 -9.02 -1.68 15.65
CA MET A 15 -7.78 -2.45 15.56
C MET A 15 -7.54 -2.96 14.14
N PHE A 16 -8.58 -3.50 13.49
CA PHE A 16 -8.50 -3.96 12.10
C PHE A 16 -8.17 -2.81 11.14
N SER A 17 -8.81 -1.65 11.30
CA SER A 17 -8.52 -0.46 10.49
C SER A 17 -7.08 0.01 10.66
N LEU A 18 -6.55 0.00 11.88
CA LEU A 18 -5.15 0.34 12.15
C LEU A 18 -4.19 -0.67 11.50
N LEU A 19 -4.47 -1.97 11.61
CA LEU A 19 -3.67 -3.01 10.97
C LEU A 19 -3.68 -2.87 9.45
N LEU A 20 -4.82 -2.51 8.83
CA LEU A 20 -4.90 -2.25 7.39
C LEU A 20 -4.01 -1.08 6.96
N ILE A 21 -3.99 0.01 7.73
CA ILE A 21 -3.14 1.16 7.45
C ILE A 21 -1.66 0.77 7.57
N LEU A 22 -1.29 0.06 8.64
CA LEU A 22 0.10 -0.42 8.82
C LEU A 22 0.53 -1.40 7.72
N ALA A 23 -0.36 -2.32 7.34
CA ALA A 23 -0.12 -3.25 6.25
C ALA A 23 0.07 -2.52 4.92
N TRP A 24 -0.72 -1.46 4.66
CA TRP A 24 -0.55 -0.63 3.47
C TRP A 24 0.82 0.06 3.44
N PHE A 25 1.24 0.71 4.53
CA PHE A 25 2.59 1.31 4.59
C PHE A 25 3.70 0.28 4.37
N GLY A 26 3.59 -0.89 5.01
CA GLY A 26 4.53 -1.99 4.83
C GLY A 26 4.61 -2.44 3.37
N LEU A 27 3.46 -2.61 2.72
CA LEU A 27 3.37 -3.00 1.30
C LEU A 27 3.97 -1.95 0.36
N VAL A 28 3.71 -0.66 0.60
CA VAL A 28 4.27 0.43 -0.21
C VAL A 28 5.79 0.45 -0.11
N ILE A 29 6.33 0.34 1.11
CA ILE A 29 7.78 0.32 1.34
C ILE A 29 8.40 -0.90 0.64
N PHE A 30 7.81 -2.09 0.82
CA PHE A 30 8.25 -3.31 0.16
C PHE A 30 8.24 -3.17 -1.38
N ALA A 31 7.17 -2.63 -1.94
CA ALA A 31 7.03 -2.41 -3.38
C ALA A 31 8.04 -1.39 -3.92
N LEU A 32 8.32 -0.31 -3.18
CA LEU A 32 9.36 0.67 -3.51
C LEU A 32 10.75 0.04 -3.54
N PHE A 33 11.08 -0.82 -2.57
CA PHE A 33 12.34 -1.57 -2.58
C PHE A 33 12.41 -2.54 -3.76
N ASN A 34 11.30 -3.19 -4.12
CA ASN A 34 11.24 -4.03 -5.32
C ASN A 34 11.45 -3.19 -6.61
N LEU A 35 10.79 -2.04 -6.69
CA LEU A 35 10.86 -1.12 -7.84
C LEU A 35 12.26 -0.55 -8.06
N LYS A 36 13.01 -0.28 -6.99
CA LYS A 36 14.41 0.13 -7.07
C LYS A 36 15.23 -0.84 -7.92
N ASN A 37 15.01 -2.14 -7.75
CA ASN A 37 15.78 -3.21 -8.39
C ASN A 37 15.32 -3.54 -9.80
N ARG A 38 14.16 -3.04 -10.26
CA ARG A 38 13.68 -3.29 -11.63
C ARG A 38 14.46 -2.50 -12.67
N LYS A 39 14.62 -3.08 -13.86
CA LYS A 39 15.17 -2.40 -15.05
C LYS A 39 14.07 -1.58 -15.70
N LEU A 40 13.95 -0.34 -15.25
CA LEU A 40 13.01 0.66 -15.74
C LEU A 40 13.72 2.03 -15.73
N THR A 41 13.39 2.89 -16.67
CA THR A 41 13.77 4.30 -16.70
C THR A 41 13.33 5.01 -15.42
N ALA A 42 14.07 6.06 -15.05
CA ALA A 42 13.77 6.83 -13.85
C ALA A 42 12.35 7.43 -13.87
N GLN A 43 11.86 7.83 -15.05
CA GLN A 43 10.54 8.40 -15.25
C GLN A 43 9.44 7.39 -14.95
N VAL A 44 9.54 6.17 -15.49
CA VAL A 44 8.56 5.10 -15.26
C VAL A 44 8.59 4.64 -13.79
N LYS A 45 9.77 4.57 -13.16
CA LYS A 45 9.86 4.31 -11.71
C LYS A 45 9.18 5.39 -10.89
N ALA A 46 9.38 6.66 -11.21
CA ALA A 46 8.74 7.76 -10.48
C ALA A 46 7.20 7.69 -10.59
N LEU A 47 6.67 7.35 -11.77
CA LEU A 47 5.24 7.18 -11.96
C LEU A 47 4.67 6.01 -11.14
N TRP A 48 5.34 4.86 -11.13
CA TRP A 48 4.92 3.72 -10.32
C TRP A 48 4.99 4.01 -8.82
N ALA A 49 6.04 4.68 -8.35
CA ALA A 49 6.15 5.11 -6.97
C ALA A 49 4.99 6.05 -6.58
N LEU A 50 4.66 7.01 -7.46
CA LEU A 50 3.52 7.91 -7.25
C LEU A 50 2.20 7.13 -7.14
N ILE A 51 1.94 6.18 -8.04
CA ILE A 51 0.72 5.36 -8.04
C ILE A 51 0.60 4.53 -6.76
N MET A 52 1.69 3.88 -6.31
CA MET A 52 1.72 3.08 -5.08
C MET A 52 1.41 3.90 -3.82
N VAL A 53 1.89 5.15 -3.79
CA VAL A 53 1.70 6.07 -2.65
C VAL A 53 0.34 6.74 -2.70
N ALA A 54 -0.14 7.14 -3.89
CA ALA A 54 -1.39 7.88 -4.05
C ALA A 54 -2.64 6.98 -3.98
N VAL A 55 -2.54 5.72 -4.39
CA VAL A 55 -3.68 4.79 -4.43
C VAL A 55 -3.45 3.64 -3.45
N PRO A 56 -4.03 3.70 -2.24
CA PRO A 56 -3.81 2.70 -1.21
C PRO A 56 -4.20 1.30 -1.66
N LEU A 57 -3.36 0.31 -1.34
CA LEU A 57 -3.50 -1.11 -1.69
C LEU A 57 -3.51 -1.39 -3.20
N LEU A 58 -4.41 -0.77 -3.98
CA LEU A 58 -4.56 -0.99 -5.41
C LEU A 58 -3.32 -0.61 -6.22
N GLY A 59 -2.62 0.48 -5.88
CA GLY A 59 -1.42 0.87 -6.61
C GLY A 59 -0.29 -0.16 -6.47
N VAL A 60 -0.14 -0.73 -5.27
CA VAL A 60 0.83 -1.81 -5.01
C VAL A 60 0.40 -3.12 -5.67
N ILE A 61 -0.89 -3.48 -5.58
CA ILE A 61 -1.43 -4.69 -6.22
C ILE A 61 -1.26 -4.61 -7.74
N ALA A 62 -1.64 -3.49 -8.36
CA ALA A 62 -1.49 -3.27 -9.80
C ALA A 62 -0.03 -3.41 -10.24
N TYR A 63 0.91 -2.90 -9.46
CA TYR A 63 2.34 -3.06 -9.74
C TYR A 63 2.78 -4.53 -9.77
N PHE A 64 2.34 -5.34 -8.80
CA PHE A 64 2.68 -6.76 -8.75
C PHE A 64 1.96 -7.61 -9.80
N ILE A 65 0.81 -7.16 -10.30
CA ILE A 65 0.11 -7.79 -11.42
C ILE A 65 0.80 -7.44 -12.74
N VAL A 66 1.00 -6.15 -13.01
CA VAL A 66 1.58 -5.68 -14.28
C VAL A 66 3.04 -6.06 -14.40
N GLN A 67 3.75 -6.13 -13.27
CA GLN A 67 5.19 -6.42 -13.21
C GLN A 67 5.99 -5.63 -14.25
N PRO A 68 5.95 -4.29 -14.20
CA PRO A 68 6.50 -3.46 -15.26
C PRO A 68 7.96 -3.82 -15.55
N SER A 69 8.24 -4.09 -16.82
CA SER A 69 9.56 -4.25 -17.41
C SER A 69 9.65 -3.34 -18.63
N GLU A 70 10.83 -2.78 -18.87
CA GLU A 70 11.12 -2.23 -20.18
C GLU A 70 11.56 -3.37 -21.08
N ASP A 71 10.73 -3.68 -22.07
CA ASP A 71 11.14 -4.51 -23.19
C ASP A 71 12.10 -3.67 -24.04
N VAL A 72 13.38 -4.02 -23.96
CA VAL A 72 14.43 -3.48 -24.84
C VAL A 72 14.35 -4.21 -26.18
#